data_AF-A0A7M2WT08-F1
#
_entry.id   AF-A0A7M2WT08-F1
#
_cell.length_a   1.000
_cell.length_b   1.000
_cell.length_c   1.000
_cell.angle_alpha   90.00
_cell.angle_beta   90.00
_cell.angle_gamma   90.00
#
_symmetry.space_group_name_H-M   'P 1'
#
loop_
_entity.id
_entity.type
_entity.pdbx_description
1 polymer ?
#
loop_
_entity_poly.entity_id
_entity_poly.type
_entity_poly.pdbx_seq_one_letter_code
_entity_poly.pdbx_strand_id
1 'polypeptide(L)'
;MIPTRLGTPKAVPIWSRLPHNPTPYDDDWEDQPGQGPFYQWGLGVVVPLALIGYGIYAIVTQHITLSSRSPMTLQGQNATAFGIAWVSAGVFVHCHYFWGNIFNQAWFAVLGKILSACGFIGGLAFVLVRNGVLGIR
;
A
#
# COMPACT_ATOMS: atom_id res chain seq x y z
N MET A 1 23.04 -40.70 -19.52
CA MET A 1 23.64 -39.91 -18.42
C MET A 1 23.63 -38.44 -18.86
N ILE A 2 22.65 -37.66 -18.42
CA ILE A 2 22.46 -36.25 -18.84
C ILE A 2 22.91 -35.39 -17.65
N PRO A 3 23.90 -34.49 -17.79
CA PRO A 3 24.29 -33.61 -16.71
C PRO A 3 23.23 -32.52 -16.56
N THR A 4 22.57 -32.51 -15.40
CA THR A 4 21.71 -31.42 -14.94
C THR A 4 22.55 -30.15 -14.79
N ARG A 5 22.28 -29.12 -15.61
CA ARG A 5 22.86 -27.79 -15.43
C ARG A 5 22.42 -27.24 -14.07
N LEU A 6 23.34 -27.23 -13.11
CA LEU A 6 23.24 -26.39 -11.91
C LEU A 6 23.19 -24.94 -12.40
N GLY A 7 21.99 -24.35 -12.38
CA GLY A 7 21.82 -22.92 -12.66
C GLY A 7 22.65 -22.12 -11.66
N THR A 8 23.51 -21.25 -12.18
CA THR A 8 24.25 -20.28 -11.37
C THR A 8 23.28 -19.52 -10.45
N PRO A 9 23.53 -19.47 -9.12
CA PRO A 9 22.68 -18.71 -8.21
C PRO A 9 22.67 -17.25 -8.66
N LYS A 10 21.48 -16.70 -8.95
CA LYS A 10 21.33 -15.27 -9.22
C LYS A 10 21.83 -14.52 -8.00
N ALA A 11 22.88 -13.70 -8.18
CA ALA A 11 23.40 -12.86 -7.11
C ALA A 11 22.27 -11.96 -6.60
N VAL A 12 21.86 -12.17 -5.35
CA VAL A 12 20.88 -11.31 -4.69
C VAL A 12 21.62 -10.04 -4.26
N PRO A 13 21.11 -8.83 -4.58
CA PRO A 13 21.71 -7.60 -4.10
C PRO A 13 21.80 -7.62 -2.57
N ILE A 14 22.89 -7.10 -1.99
CA ILE A 14 23.13 -7.04 -0.53
C ILE A 14 21.97 -6.40 0.25
N TRP A 15 21.21 -5.53 -0.39
CA TRP A 15 20.10 -4.77 0.20
C TRP A 15 18.76 -5.52 0.16
N SER A 16 18.67 -6.58 -0.65
CA SER A 16 17.46 -7.38 -0.82
C SER A 16 17.47 -8.54 0.17
N ARG A 17 16.31 -8.80 0.80
CA ARG A 17 16.16 -9.98 1.66
C ARG A 17 16.41 -11.27 0.86
N LEU A 18 16.92 -12.29 1.56
CA LEU A 18 17.06 -13.64 1.02
C LEU A 18 15.68 -14.19 0.56
N PRO A 19 15.65 -15.11 -0.42
CA PRO A 19 14.40 -15.75 -0.85
C PRO A 19 13.72 -16.42 0.34
N HIS A 20 12.47 -16.04 0.61
CA HIS A 20 11.66 -16.63 1.68
C HIS A 20 11.25 -18.06 1.31
N ASN A 21 11.31 -18.97 2.28
CA ASN A 21 10.75 -20.32 2.13
C ASN A 21 9.50 -20.40 3.01
N PRO A 22 8.29 -20.25 2.43
CA PRO A 22 7.08 -20.10 3.21
C PRO A 22 6.81 -21.37 4.03
N THR A 23 6.51 -21.19 5.32
CA THR A 23 6.02 -22.24 6.20
C THR A 23 4.49 -22.17 6.30
N PRO A 24 3.81 -23.26 6.70
CA PRO A 24 2.35 -23.23 6.91
C PRO A 24 1.86 -22.27 8.00
N TYR A 25 2.77 -21.65 8.75
CA TYR A 25 2.49 -20.68 9.82
C TYR A 25 2.87 -19.25 9.43
N ASP A 26 3.37 -19.04 8.22
CA ASP A 26 3.53 -17.69 7.70
C ASP A 26 2.14 -17.19 7.35
N ASP A 27 1.68 -16.17 8.06
CA ASP A 27 0.43 -15.53 7.68
C ASP A 27 0.68 -14.67 6.43
N ASP A 28 -0.26 -14.69 5.49
CA ASP A 28 -0.23 -13.86 4.26
C ASP A 28 -0.08 -12.35 4.57
N TRP A 29 -0.19 -11.98 5.85
CA TRP A 29 -0.04 -10.65 6.41
C TRP A 29 1.43 -10.23 6.62
N GLU A 30 2.28 -11.13 7.15
CA GLU A 30 3.73 -10.94 7.25
C GLU A 30 4.50 -11.43 6.02
N ASP A 31 3.82 -12.14 5.13
CA ASP A 31 4.40 -12.71 3.93
C ASP A 31 5.24 -11.71 3.14
N GLN A 32 6.38 -12.21 2.71
CA GLN A 32 7.35 -11.41 2.00
C GLN A 32 6.77 -11.06 0.61
N PRO A 33 6.73 -9.77 0.24
CA PRO A 33 6.22 -9.38 -1.07
C PRO A 33 7.03 -10.08 -2.17
N GLY A 34 6.39 -10.28 -3.33
CA GLY A 34 7.07 -10.84 -4.50
C GLY A 34 8.43 -10.19 -4.72
N GLN A 35 9.48 -10.99 -4.86
CA GLN A 35 10.83 -10.44 -4.98
C GLN A 35 11.12 -9.94 -6.40
N GLY A 36 11.84 -8.83 -6.49
CA GLY A 36 12.44 -8.35 -7.74
C GLY A 36 12.26 -6.84 -7.97
N PRO A 37 12.95 -6.28 -8.98
CA PRO A 37 12.95 -4.83 -9.23
C PRO A 37 11.55 -4.29 -9.53
N PHE A 38 10.72 -5.06 -10.25
CA PHE A 38 9.36 -4.67 -10.58
C PHE A 38 8.48 -4.48 -9.33
N TYR A 39 8.54 -5.42 -8.38
CA TYR A 39 7.75 -5.32 -7.15
C TYR A 39 8.27 -4.20 -6.25
N GLN A 40 9.59 -4.10 -6.07
CA GLN A 40 10.17 -3.10 -5.18
C GLN A 40 10.02 -1.66 -5.71
N TRP A 41 10.26 -1.43 -7.00
CA TRP A 41 10.21 -0.08 -7.58
C TRP A 41 8.86 0.25 -8.19
N GLY A 42 8.24 -0.69 -8.92
CA GLY A 42 6.92 -0.49 -9.51
C GLY A 42 5.84 -0.43 -8.43
N LEU A 43 5.63 -1.54 -7.72
CA LEU A 43 4.61 -1.58 -6.66
C LEU A 43 5.04 -0.85 -5.39
N GLY A 44 6.32 -0.85 -5.06
CA GLY A 44 6.82 -0.20 -3.83
C GLY A 44 7.10 1.29 -3.96
N VAL A 45 7.20 1.88 -5.16
CA VAL A 45 7.45 3.33 -5.31
C VAL A 45 6.45 3.99 -6.25
N VAL A 46 6.34 3.51 -7.50
CA VAL A 46 5.49 4.16 -8.51
C VAL A 46 4.03 4.18 -8.11
N VAL A 47 3.48 3.03 -7.68
CA VAL A 47 2.07 2.95 -7.23
C VAL A 47 1.82 3.84 -6.01
N PRO A 48 2.60 3.74 -4.91
CA PRO A 48 2.46 4.63 -3.75
C PRO A 48 2.50 6.11 -4.09
N LEU A 49 3.41 6.55 -4.96
CA LEU A 49 3.49 7.95 -5.36
C LEU A 49 2.23 8.41 -6.10
N ALA A 50 1.64 7.57 -6.95
CA ALA A 50 0.38 7.88 -7.59
C ALA A 50 -0.77 7.99 -6.57
N LEU A 51 -0.85 7.07 -5.61
CA LEU A 51 -1.86 7.07 -4.54
C LEU A 51 -1.72 8.31 -3.64
N ILE A 52 -0.51 8.59 -3.18
CA ILE A 52 -0.19 9.75 -2.33
C ILE A 52 -0.44 11.05 -3.10
N GLY A 53 0.02 11.13 -4.36
CA GLY A 53 -0.19 12.30 -5.21
C GLY A 53 -1.68 12.60 -5.41
N TYR A 54 -2.48 11.57 -5.67
CA TYR A 54 -3.93 11.70 -5.78
C TYR A 54 -4.59 12.11 -4.46
N GLY A 55 -4.16 11.53 -3.34
CA GLY A 55 -4.66 11.91 -2.02
C GLY A 55 -4.31 13.35 -1.62
N ILE A 56 -3.08 13.79 -1.90
CA ILE A 56 -2.64 15.19 -1.71
C ILE A 56 -3.46 16.12 -2.60
N TYR A 57 -3.66 15.76 -3.87
CA TYR A 57 -4.51 16.52 -4.77
C TYR A 57 -5.93 16.69 -4.18
N ALA A 58 -6.54 15.61 -3.67
CA ALA A 58 -7.84 15.66 -2.99
C ALA A 58 -7.88 16.63 -1.80
N ILE A 59 -6.83 16.59 -0.97
CA ILE A 59 -6.68 17.44 0.22
C ILE A 59 -6.51 18.91 -0.20
N VAL A 60 -5.75 19.19 -1.24
CA VAL A 60 -5.50 20.58 -1.67
C VAL A 60 -6.71 21.17 -2.38
N THR A 61 -7.32 20.43 -3.31
CA THR A 61 -8.45 20.95 -4.09
C THR A 61 -9.76 20.93 -3.33
N GLN A 62 -9.87 20.13 -2.26
CA GLN A 62 -11.11 19.95 -1.49
C GLN A 62 -12.31 19.55 -2.37
N HIS A 63 -12.05 19.02 -3.57
CA HIS A 63 -13.07 18.71 -4.57
C HIS A 63 -12.63 17.52 -5.41
N ILE A 64 -13.37 16.42 -5.33
CA ILE A 64 -13.14 15.22 -6.12
C ILE A 64 -14.43 14.76 -6.77
N THR A 65 -14.35 14.44 -8.06
CA THR A 65 -15.41 13.77 -8.79
C THR A 65 -14.94 12.36 -9.13
N LEU A 66 -15.51 11.38 -8.44
CA LEU A 66 -15.31 9.96 -8.74
C LEU A 66 -16.23 9.60 -9.90
N SER A 67 -15.66 9.55 -11.10
CA SER A 67 -16.36 9.12 -12.30
C SER A 67 -16.51 7.59 -12.29
N SER A 68 -17.57 7.10 -11.67
CA SER A 68 -18.00 5.70 -11.65
C SER A 68 -19.33 5.55 -12.41
N ARG A 69 -19.95 4.35 -12.41
CA ARG A 69 -21.32 4.12 -12.91
C ARG A 69 -22.35 5.08 -12.32
N SER A 70 -22.09 5.58 -11.11
CA SER A 70 -22.80 6.71 -10.51
C SER A 70 -21.75 7.77 -10.12
N PRO A 71 -21.75 8.95 -10.76
CA PRO A 71 -20.78 9.99 -10.44
C PRO A 71 -21.00 10.48 -9.00
N MET A 72 -19.97 10.37 -8.18
CA MET A 72 -19.98 10.84 -6.80
C MET A 72 -19.05 12.03 -6.66
N THR A 73 -19.57 13.16 -6.19
CA THR A 73 -18.79 14.36 -5.90
C THR A 73 -18.56 14.49 -4.41
N LEU A 74 -17.30 14.50 -3.99
CA LEU A 74 -16.88 14.77 -2.62
C LEU A 74 -16.35 16.20 -2.54
N GLN A 75 -16.80 16.96 -1.53
CA GLN A 75 -16.39 18.34 -1.31
C GLN A 75 -15.99 18.61 0.14
N GLY A 76 -15.11 19.59 0.34
CA GLY A 76 -14.65 20.05 1.64
C GLY A 76 -14.04 18.94 2.49
N GLN A 77 -14.46 18.86 3.75
CA GLN A 77 -13.95 17.87 4.72
C GLN A 77 -14.09 16.42 4.24
N ASN A 78 -15.10 16.10 3.41
CA ASN A 78 -15.25 14.74 2.86
C ASN A 78 -14.17 14.44 1.82
N ALA A 79 -13.82 15.42 0.97
CA ALA A 79 -12.71 15.30 0.04
C ALA A 79 -11.36 15.21 0.77
N THR A 80 -11.21 15.95 1.88
CA THR A 80 -10.03 15.86 2.76
C THR A 80 -9.87 14.46 3.34
N ALA A 81 -10.91 13.94 3.99
CA ALA A 81 -10.88 12.64 4.65
C ALA A 81 -10.66 11.51 3.64
N PHE A 82 -11.26 11.62 2.45
CA PHE A 82 -10.97 10.74 1.33
C PHE A 82 -9.50 10.82 0.91
N GLY A 83 -8.95 12.02 0.78
CA GLY A 83 -7.53 12.21 0.47
C GLY A 83 -6.59 11.61 1.51
N ILE A 84 -6.89 11.76 2.81
CA ILE A 84 -6.15 11.12 3.90
C ILE A 84 -6.20 9.59 3.78
N ALA A 85 -7.35 9.03 3.40
CA ALA A 85 -7.46 7.60 3.14
C ALA A 85 -6.54 7.18 1.97
N TRP A 86 -6.50 7.92 0.86
CA TRP A 86 -5.59 7.59 -0.27
C TRP A 86 -4.11 7.73 0.07
N VAL A 87 -3.72 8.76 0.83
CA VAL A 87 -2.35 8.90 1.33
C VAL A 87 -2.00 7.71 2.22
N SER A 88 -2.91 7.34 3.13
CA SER A 88 -2.72 6.18 4.00
C SER A 88 -2.56 4.88 3.20
N ALA A 89 -3.39 4.66 2.18
CA ALA A 89 -3.27 3.52 1.28
C ALA A 89 -1.92 3.50 0.54
N GLY A 90 -1.44 4.66 0.06
CA GLY A 90 -0.12 4.77 -0.57
C GLY A 90 1.03 4.42 0.38
N VAL A 91 0.97 4.91 1.62
CA VAL A 91 1.95 4.56 2.67
C VAL A 91 1.92 3.06 2.97
N PHE A 92 0.73 2.45 3.06
CA PHE A 92 0.58 1.00 3.25
C PHE A 92 1.30 0.21 2.17
N VAL A 93 1.04 0.55 0.89
CA VAL A 93 1.63 -0.13 -0.26
C VAL A 93 3.15 0.05 -0.29
N HIS A 94 3.66 1.24 0.04
CA HIS A 94 5.10 1.50 0.15
C HIS A 94 5.75 0.66 1.26
N CYS A 95 5.14 0.61 2.45
CA CYS A 95 5.59 -0.22 3.56
C CYS A 95 5.57 -1.71 3.22
N HIS A 96 4.55 -2.19 2.52
CA HIS A 96 4.45 -3.58 2.13
C HIS A 96 5.52 -3.97 1.08
N TYR A 97 5.60 -3.28 -0.06
CA TYR A 97 6.44 -3.71 -1.18
C TYR A 97 7.89 -3.20 -1.14
N PHE A 98 8.14 -2.00 -0.61
CA PHE A 98 9.48 -1.43 -0.56
C PHE A 98 10.22 -1.90 0.69
N TRP A 99 9.70 -1.54 1.87
CA TRP A 99 10.32 -1.87 3.15
C TRP A 99 10.27 -3.37 3.45
N GLY A 100 9.24 -4.09 2.99
CA GLY A 100 9.17 -5.55 3.09
C GLY A 100 10.26 -6.29 2.29
N ASN A 101 10.85 -5.64 1.27
CA ASN A 101 11.90 -6.23 0.44
C ASN A 101 13.33 -5.83 0.88
N ILE A 102 13.46 -4.90 1.83
CA ILE A 102 14.75 -4.43 2.37
C ILE A 102 15.19 -5.32 3.55
N PHE A 103 16.44 -5.77 3.53
CA PHE A 103 17.01 -6.57 4.60
C PHE A 103 17.01 -5.83 5.95
N ASN A 104 16.63 -6.53 7.02
CA ASN A 104 16.59 -6.01 8.41
C ASN A 104 15.64 -4.82 8.69
N GLN A 105 14.66 -4.55 7.81
CA GLN A 105 13.72 -3.42 7.97
C GLN A 105 12.25 -3.85 8.04
N ALA A 106 11.96 -5.12 8.27
CA ALA A 106 10.57 -5.62 8.32
C ALA A 106 9.73 -5.01 9.45
N TRP A 107 10.33 -4.60 10.56
CA TRP A 107 9.59 -3.94 11.63
C TRP A 107 8.98 -2.60 11.17
N PHE A 108 9.68 -1.85 10.32
CA PHE A 108 9.14 -0.63 9.69
C PHE A 108 7.98 -0.96 8.73
N ALA A 109 8.11 -2.06 7.98
CA ALA A 109 7.04 -2.53 7.11
C ALA A 109 5.77 -2.87 7.93
N VAL A 110 5.91 -3.58 9.05
CA VAL A 110 4.78 -3.96 9.92
C VAL A 110 4.14 -2.75 10.58
N LEU A 111 4.92 -1.90 11.27
CA LEU A 111 4.36 -0.71 11.92
C LEU A 111 3.73 0.25 10.92
N GLY A 112 4.38 0.45 9.77
CA GLY A 112 3.87 1.28 8.69
C GLY A 112 2.53 0.78 8.18
N LYS A 113 2.37 -0.54 7.97
CA LYS A 113 1.09 -1.17 7.59
C LYS A 113 -0.01 -0.94 8.64
N ILE A 114 0.30 -1.06 9.94
CA ILE A 114 -0.68 -0.87 11.01
C ILE A 114 -1.16 0.60 11.05
N LEU A 115 -0.23 1.55 11.09
CA LEU A 115 -0.56 2.97 11.16
C LEU A 115 -1.34 3.44 9.94
N SER A 116 -0.94 2.99 8.75
CA SER A 116 -1.66 3.31 7.52
C SER A 116 -3.04 2.67 7.45
N ALA A 117 -3.20 1.43 7.94
CA ALA A 117 -4.51 0.81 8.05
C ALA A 117 -5.45 1.61 8.96
N CYS A 118 -4.96 2.08 10.12
CA CYS A 118 -5.74 2.94 11.01
C CYS A 118 -6.15 4.26 10.33
N GLY A 119 -5.23 4.92 9.62
CA GLY A 119 -5.52 6.15 8.88
C GLY A 119 -6.53 5.96 7.76
N PHE A 120 -6.43 4.85 7.03
CA PHE A 120 -7.37 4.47 5.97
C PHE A 120 -8.78 4.23 6.51
N ILE A 121 -8.90 3.40 7.56
CA ILE A 121 -10.18 3.08 8.20
C ILE A 121 -10.81 4.36 8.77
N GLY A 122 -10.04 5.19 9.46
CA GLY A 122 -10.52 6.45 10.03
C GLY A 122 -11.04 7.42 8.97
N GLY A 123 -10.28 7.59 7.87
CA GLY A 123 -10.67 8.46 6.75
C GLY A 123 -11.96 7.98 6.07
N LEU A 124 -12.09 6.67 5.79
CA LEU A 124 -13.30 6.12 5.19
C LEU A 124 -14.50 6.17 6.13
N ALA A 125 -14.33 5.81 7.40
CA ALA A 125 -15.40 5.87 8.40
C ALA A 125 -15.96 7.28 8.52
N PHE A 126 -15.09 8.30 8.56
CA PHE A 126 -15.52 9.70 8.58
C PHE A 126 -16.35 10.07 7.34
N VAL A 127 -15.90 9.67 6.14
CA VAL A 127 -16.66 9.91 4.90
C VAL A 127 -18.01 9.19 4.95
N LEU A 128 -18.07 7.94 5.39
CA LEU A 128 -19.31 7.15 5.41
C LEU A 128 -20.33 7.67 6.42
N VAL A 129 -19.88 8.02 7.64
CA VAL A 129 -20.73 8.61 8.68
C VAL A 129 -21.31 9.93 8.20
N ARG A 130 -20.46 10.83 7.67
CA ARG A 130 -20.85 12.19 7.29
C ARG A 130 -21.70 12.25 6.03
N ASN A 131 -21.58 11.28 5.12
CA ASN A 131 -22.44 11.18 3.94
C ASN A 131 -23.72 10.35 4.20
N GLY A 132 -24.00 10.00 5.46
CA GLY A 132 -25.31 9.51 5.86
C GLY A 132 -25.60 8.05 5.54
N VAL A 133 -24.60 7.22 5.20
CA VAL A 133 -24.79 5.77 5.03
C VAL A 133 -25.16 5.11 6.38
N LEU A 134 -24.82 5.75 7.50
CA LEU A 134 -25.18 5.33 8.86
C LEU A 134 -26.29 6.17 9.52
N GLY A 135 -26.91 7.11 8.80
CA GLY A 135 -28.11 7.84 9.27
C GLY A 135 -27.91 8.86 10.41
N ILE A 136 -26.67 9.16 10.81
CA ILE A 136 -26.39 10.18 11.85
C ILE A 136 -26.19 11.53 11.15
N ARG A 137 -27.20 12.41 11.24
CA ARG A 137 -27.13 13.81 10.78
C ARG A 137 -26.70 14.72 11.92
#